data_AF-A0A845C7H7-F1
#
_entry.id   AF-A0A845C7H7-F1
#
_cell.length_a   1.000
_cell.length_b   1.000
_cell.length_c   1.000
_cell.angle_alpha   90.00
_cell.angle_beta   90.00
_cell.angle_gamma   90.00
#
_symmetry.space_group_name_H-M   'P 1'
#
loop_
_entity.id
_entity.type
_entity.pdbx_description
1 polymer ?
#
loop_
_entity_poly.entity_id
_entity_poly.type
_entity_poly.pdbx_seq_one_letter_code
_entity_poly.pdbx_strand_id
1 'polypeptide(L)'
;MPQPSPESPAPRQARPGPRARRIQVIDALRGFALLGILPMNMISFANPDWILFNPTVHGSFEGVEKWIWVVSHVLADQKFMTIFSPLYGAGILLFTANLEKRGMRPTGVFLRRSLWLLAFGLLHYGLLWDGDILMLYALSGMAVYWLRNRSAAFLAMAGLAMIAIHAVLIMSAGLAMPFMPESEVAAMYADYAPPTDVINADIALRQEPYTVQVRHRFAAAPEEAAILFLGIITRT
;
A
#
# COMPACT_ATOMS: atom_id res chain seq x y z
N MET A 1 49.88 49.12 32.86
CA MET A 1 48.61 48.77 32.17
C MET A 1 48.44 47.25 32.24
N PRO A 2 47.27 46.73 32.66
CA PRO A 2 47.05 45.28 32.73
C PRO A 2 46.90 44.70 31.31
N GLN A 3 47.55 43.56 31.05
CA GLN A 3 47.37 42.79 29.82
C GLN A 3 45.94 42.20 29.78
N PRO A 4 45.21 42.26 28.65
CA PRO A 4 43.90 41.61 28.55
C PRO A 4 44.07 40.09 28.55
N SER A 5 43.24 39.40 29.33
CA SER A 5 43.20 37.93 29.41
C SER A 5 42.77 37.32 28.08
N PRO A 6 43.27 36.13 27.70
CA PRO A 6 42.90 35.48 26.45
C PRO A 6 41.40 35.11 26.47
N GLU A 7 40.63 35.63 25.52
CA GLU A 7 39.24 35.25 25.31
C GLU A 7 39.14 33.74 25.10
N SER A 8 38.28 33.10 25.90
CA SER A 8 37.95 31.69 25.74
C SER A 8 37.26 31.51 24.38
N PRO A 9 37.69 30.57 23.52
CA PRO A 9 37.13 30.43 22.18
C PRO A 9 35.64 30.07 22.27
N ALA A 10 34.80 30.86 21.61
CA ALA A 10 33.37 30.62 21.51
C ALA A 10 33.07 29.18 21.02
N PRO A 11 32.01 28.53 21.51
CA PRO A 11 31.67 27.18 21.09
C PRO A 11 31.47 27.14 19.58
N ARG A 12 32.30 26.33 18.90
CA ARG A 12 32.17 26.06 17.46
C ARG A 12 30.74 25.60 17.20
N GLN A 13 29.93 26.44 16.58
CA GLN A 13 28.63 26.05 16.06
C GLN A 13 28.85 24.82 15.18
N ALA A 14 28.23 23.70 15.55
CA ALA A 14 28.26 22.49 14.77
C ALA A 14 27.57 22.78 13.44
N ARG A 15 28.37 23.09 12.41
CA ARG A 15 27.86 23.15 11.03
C ARG A 15 27.17 21.82 10.77
N PRO A 16 25.92 21.82 10.27
CA PRO A 16 25.25 20.58 9.90
C PRO A 16 26.19 19.86 8.93
N GLY A 17 26.70 18.70 9.34
CA GLY A 17 27.56 17.89 8.48
C GLY A 17 26.88 17.67 7.13
N PRO A 18 27.64 17.44 6.04
CA PRO A 18 27.07 17.27 4.71
C PRO A 18 25.89 16.31 4.80
N ARG A 19 24.68 16.80 4.51
CA ARG A 19 23.44 15.99 4.52
C ARG A 19 23.80 14.67 3.86
N ALA A 20 23.74 13.56 4.62
CA ALA A 20 24.00 12.21 4.13
C ALA A 20 23.40 12.13 2.73
N ARG A 21 24.26 12.00 1.70
CA ARG A 21 23.97 12.32 0.30
C ARG A 21 22.60 11.78 -0.09
N ARG A 22 21.57 12.62 0.03
CA ARG A 22 20.18 12.22 -0.24
C ARG A 22 20.16 11.88 -1.71
N ILE A 23 19.73 10.67 -2.04
CA ILE A 23 19.63 10.25 -3.43
C ILE A 23 18.35 10.90 -3.96
N GLN A 24 18.47 12.15 -4.42
CA GLN A 24 17.34 12.98 -4.85
C GLN A 24 16.47 12.26 -5.88
N VAL A 25 17.08 11.47 -6.76
CA VAL A 25 16.38 10.64 -7.76
C VAL A 25 15.43 9.63 -7.10
N ILE A 26 15.85 8.95 -6.02
CA ILE A 26 14.99 7.98 -5.31
C ILE A 26 13.82 8.70 -4.64
N ASP A 27 14.08 9.85 -4.01
CA ASP A 27 13.03 10.64 -3.36
C ASP A 27 12.03 11.19 -4.40
N ALA A 28 12.50 11.67 -5.56
CA ALA A 28 11.67 12.13 -6.66
C ALA A 28 10.83 11.00 -7.27
N LEU A 29 11.43 9.82 -7.50
CA LEU A 29 10.71 8.66 -8.02
C LEU A 29 9.63 8.17 -7.05
N ARG A 30 9.85 8.25 -5.74
CA ARG A 30 8.80 7.95 -4.75
C ARG A 30 7.66 8.95 -4.83
N GLY A 31 7.98 10.25 -4.89
CA GLY A 31 6.97 11.29 -5.05
C GLY A 31 6.14 11.09 -6.32
N PHE A 32 6.81 10.80 -7.43
CA PHE A 32 6.16 10.49 -8.70
C PHE A 32 5.27 9.25 -8.63
N ALA A 33 5.74 8.17 -7.97
CA ALA A 33 4.94 6.98 -7.79
C ALA A 33 3.71 7.24 -6.91
N LEU A 34 3.84 8.00 -5.83
CA LEU A 34 2.70 8.40 -5.00
C LEU A 34 1.68 9.25 -5.76
N LEU A 35 2.15 10.18 -6.60
CA LEU A 35 1.27 10.96 -7.48
C LEU A 35 0.54 10.08 -8.50
N GLY A 36 1.18 9.04 -9.00
CA GLY A 36 0.55 8.10 -9.94
C GLY A 36 -0.44 7.12 -9.30
N ILE A 37 -0.36 6.88 -7.99
CA ILE A 37 -1.36 6.10 -7.24
C ILE A 37 -2.64 6.93 -7.05
N LEU A 38 -2.52 8.26 -6.96
CA LEU A 38 -3.64 9.16 -6.64
C LEU A 38 -4.86 9.02 -7.57
N PRO A 39 -4.74 8.98 -8.91
CA PRO A 39 -5.90 8.86 -9.80
C PRO A 39 -6.73 7.61 -9.54
N MET A 40 -6.07 6.47 -9.26
CA MET A 40 -6.76 5.21 -8.99
C MET A 40 -7.55 5.29 -7.67
N ASN A 41 -6.96 5.90 -6.64
CA ASN A 41 -7.68 6.13 -5.39
C ASN A 41 -8.85 7.10 -5.59
N MET A 42 -8.70 8.15 -6.40
CA MET A 42 -9.81 9.05 -6.72
C MET A 42 -10.97 8.31 -7.38
N ILE A 43 -10.69 7.37 -8.28
CA ILE A 43 -11.72 6.53 -8.92
C ILE A 43 -12.43 5.66 -7.87
N SER A 44 -11.68 4.98 -6.98
CA SER A 44 -12.23 4.16 -5.90
C SER A 44 -13.07 4.95 -4.89
N PHE A 45 -12.66 6.18 -4.54
CA PHE A 45 -13.45 7.02 -3.64
C PHE A 45 -14.72 7.59 -4.28
N ALA A 46 -14.70 7.82 -5.60
CA ALA A 46 -15.84 8.42 -6.31
C ALA A 46 -16.89 7.39 -6.75
N ASN A 47 -16.58 6.09 -6.68
CA ASN A 47 -17.40 5.02 -7.25
C ASN A 47 -17.49 3.80 -6.33
N PRO A 48 -18.43 2.89 -6.56
CA PRO A 48 -18.37 1.54 -5.99
C PRO A 48 -17.06 0.83 -6.37
N ASP A 49 -16.46 0.08 -5.45
CA ASP A 49 -15.11 -0.48 -5.64
C ASP A 49 -15.01 -1.49 -6.80
N TRP A 50 -16.12 -2.16 -7.14
CA TRP A 50 -16.18 -3.09 -8.27
C TRP A 50 -15.82 -2.45 -9.61
N ILE A 51 -15.95 -1.12 -9.78
CA ILE A 51 -15.56 -0.41 -11.01
C ILE A 51 -14.07 -0.59 -11.35
N LEU A 52 -13.22 -0.82 -10.35
CA LEU A 52 -11.79 -1.05 -10.57
C LEU A 52 -11.53 -2.33 -11.38
N PHE A 53 -12.38 -3.35 -11.21
CA PHE A 53 -12.25 -4.65 -11.86
C PHE A 53 -13.22 -4.84 -13.03
N ASN A 54 -14.40 -4.23 -12.95
CA ASN A 54 -15.43 -4.31 -13.97
C ASN A 54 -16.07 -2.92 -14.19
N PRO A 55 -15.67 -2.18 -15.24
CA PRO A 55 -16.15 -0.82 -15.48
C PRO A 55 -17.60 -0.75 -15.95
N THR A 56 -18.26 -1.89 -16.22
CA THR A 56 -19.65 -1.93 -16.68
C THR A 56 -20.65 -1.98 -15.53
N VAL A 57 -20.16 -2.12 -14.28
CA VAL A 57 -20.99 -2.25 -13.07
C VAL A 57 -21.78 -0.97 -12.75
N HIS A 58 -21.21 0.20 -13.01
CA HIS A 58 -21.85 1.47 -12.69
C HIS A 58 -21.37 2.59 -13.62
N GLY A 59 -22.29 3.47 -14.02
CA GLY A 59 -22.03 4.54 -14.99
C GLY A 59 -22.05 4.07 -16.46
N SER A 60 -21.77 4.99 -17.38
CA SER A 60 -21.67 4.69 -18.82
C SER A 60 -20.25 4.29 -19.20
N PHE A 61 -20.07 3.10 -19.77
CA PHE A 61 -18.79 2.67 -20.33
C PHE A 61 -18.66 3.00 -21.83
N GLU A 62 -18.93 4.25 -22.17
CA GLU A 62 -18.93 4.74 -23.54
C GLU A 62 -18.07 6.01 -23.65
N GLY A 63 -17.83 6.48 -24.88
CA GLY A 63 -17.22 7.79 -25.11
C GLY A 63 -15.91 8.05 -24.36
N VAL A 64 -15.87 9.16 -23.62
CA VAL A 64 -14.68 9.66 -22.93
C VAL A 64 -14.39 8.84 -21.66
N GLU A 65 -15.44 8.39 -20.98
CA GLU A 65 -15.42 7.61 -19.75
C GLU A 65 -14.67 6.29 -19.97
N LYS A 66 -14.96 5.62 -21.10
CA LYS A 66 -14.23 4.42 -21.53
C LYS A 66 -12.74 4.70 -21.69
N TRP A 67 -12.37 5.79 -22.35
CA TRP A 67 -10.95 6.12 -22.57
C TRP A 67 -10.24 6.50 -21.27
N ILE A 68 -10.90 7.24 -20.37
CA ILE A 68 -10.35 7.54 -19.05
C ILE A 68 -10.08 6.26 -18.27
N TRP A 69 -11.03 5.32 -18.26
CA TRP A 69 -10.86 4.03 -17.60
C TRP A 69 -9.72 3.24 -18.25
N VAL A 70 -9.72 3.07 -19.58
CA VAL A 70 -8.68 2.31 -20.29
C VAL A 70 -7.30 2.89 -20.05
N VAL A 71 -7.13 4.21 -20.16
CA VAL A 71 -5.84 4.87 -19.94
C VAL A 71 -5.38 4.71 -18.49
N SER A 72 -6.28 4.92 -17.52
CA SER A 72 -5.95 4.79 -16.10
C SER A 72 -5.62 3.34 -15.74
N HIS A 73 -6.39 2.39 -16.24
CA HIS A 73 -6.16 0.96 -16.02
C HIS A 73 -4.87 0.49 -16.69
N VAL A 74 -4.63 0.89 -17.94
CA VAL A 74 -3.44 0.46 -18.69
C VAL A 74 -2.18 1.16 -18.23
N LEU A 75 -2.21 2.37 -17.69
CA LEU A 75 -1.00 3.12 -17.31
C LEU A 75 -0.76 3.23 -15.80
N ALA A 76 -1.81 3.34 -14.99
CA ALA A 76 -1.70 3.62 -13.56
C ALA A 76 -2.00 2.41 -12.68
N ASP A 77 -3.02 1.63 -13.02
CA ASP A 77 -3.46 0.51 -12.18
C ASP A 77 -2.33 -0.48 -11.90
N GLN A 78 -2.09 -0.72 -10.62
CA GLN A 78 -0.98 -1.48 -10.02
C GLN A 78 0.45 -1.05 -10.41
N LYS A 79 0.67 -0.25 -11.46
CA LYS A 79 2.02 0.06 -11.95
C LYS A 79 2.78 0.96 -11.01
N PHE A 80 2.13 2.00 -10.51
CA PHE A 80 2.78 2.91 -9.59
C PHE A 80 3.04 2.26 -8.22
N MET A 81 2.18 1.33 -7.78
CA MET A 81 2.49 0.47 -6.62
C MET A 81 3.67 -0.47 -6.90
N THR A 82 3.76 -1.02 -8.12
CA THR A 82 4.88 -1.86 -8.56
C THR A 82 6.20 -1.08 -8.59
N ILE A 83 6.19 0.20 -8.95
CA ILE A 83 7.36 1.08 -8.89
C ILE A 83 7.68 1.48 -7.44
N PHE A 84 6.65 1.81 -6.65
CA PHE A 84 6.82 2.25 -5.27
C PHE A 84 7.40 1.16 -4.36
N SER A 85 6.98 -0.10 -4.54
CA SER A 85 7.37 -1.23 -3.69
C SER A 85 8.90 -1.49 -3.61
N PRO A 86 9.66 -1.60 -4.72
CA PRO A 86 11.11 -1.73 -4.65
C PRO A 86 11.78 -0.44 -4.14
N LEU A 87 11.24 0.74 -4.43
CA LEU A 87 11.75 2.01 -3.88
C LEU A 87 11.57 2.08 -2.37
N TYR A 88 10.47 1.54 -1.84
CA TYR A 88 10.22 1.41 -0.41
C TYR A 88 11.25 0.46 0.22
N GLY A 89 11.46 -0.73 -0.37
CA GLY A 89 12.48 -1.69 0.08
C GLY A 89 13.90 -1.10 0.08
N ALA A 90 14.30 -0.42 -1.00
CA ALA A 90 15.57 0.31 -1.06
C ALA A 90 15.66 1.42 0.00
N GLY A 91 14.53 2.01 0.38
CA GLY A 91 14.41 2.96 1.48
C GLY A 91 14.74 2.37 2.83
N ILE A 92 14.32 1.14 3.08
CA ILE A 92 14.67 0.40 4.29
C ILE A 92 16.20 0.25 4.36
N LEU A 93 16.83 -0.23 3.29
CA LEU A 93 18.29 -0.41 3.23
C LEU A 93 19.07 0.89 3.44
N LEU A 94 18.66 1.97 2.76
CA LEU A 94 19.31 3.27 2.88
C LEU A 94 19.12 3.85 4.30
N PHE A 95 17.94 3.67 4.88
CA PHE A 95 17.64 4.10 6.24
C PHE A 95 18.50 3.37 7.26
N THR A 96 18.60 2.04 7.17
CA THR A 96 19.41 1.24 8.11
C THR A 96 20.88 1.57 7.98
N ALA A 97 21.41 1.65 6.75
CA ALA A 97 22.81 1.98 6.50
C ALA A 97 23.18 3.37 7.06
N ASN A 98 22.27 4.35 6.96
CA ASN A 98 22.49 5.69 7.51
C ASN A 98 22.50 5.72 9.05
N LEU A 99 21.70 4.88 9.72
CA LEU A 99 21.71 4.76 11.17
C LEU A 99 22.96 4.04 11.67
N GLU A 100 23.36 2.97 11.00
CA GLU A 100 24.58 2.20 11.32
C GLU A 100 25.83 3.08 11.18
N LYS A 101 25.92 3.89 10.12
CA LYS A 101 27.00 4.89 9.95
C LYS A 101 27.09 5.92 11.09
N ARG A 102 25.98 6.14 11.81
CA ARG A 102 25.91 7.05 12.96
C ARG A 102 26.11 6.32 14.29
N GLY A 103 26.50 5.05 14.27
CA GLY A 103 26.70 4.22 15.47
C GLY A 103 25.40 3.83 16.17
N MET A 104 24.24 3.98 15.52
CA MET A 104 22.94 3.66 16.10
C MET A 104 22.48 2.26 15.71
N ARG A 105 21.70 1.63 16.60
CA ARG A 105 21.02 0.35 16.31
C ARG A 105 19.79 0.60 15.44
N PRO A 106 19.76 0.18 14.16
CA PRO A 106 18.67 0.51 13.24
C PRO A 106 17.36 -0.21 13.61
N THR A 107 17.43 -1.40 14.20
CA THR A 107 16.26 -2.26 14.46
C THR A 107 15.20 -1.59 15.32
N GLY A 108 15.59 -1.03 16.47
CA GLY A 108 14.63 -0.38 17.37
C GLY A 108 13.97 0.84 16.73
N VAL A 109 14.73 1.63 15.97
CA VAL A 109 14.21 2.83 15.30
C VAL A 109 13.29 2.45 14.14
N PHE A 110 13.66 1.47 13.33
CA PHE A 110 12.84 0.98 12.23
C PHE A 110 11.53 0.38 12.74
N LEU A 111 11.57 -0.54 13.70
CA LEU A 111 10.36 -1.15 14.25
C LEU A 111 9.43 -0.13 14.89
N ARG A 112 9.95 0.83 15.66
CA ARG A 112 9.12 1.92 16.21
C ARG A 112 8.46 2.75 15.10
N ARG A 113 9.18 3.05 14.03
CA ARG A 113 8.64 3.77 12.87
C ARG A 113 7.56 2.94 12.16
N SER A 114 7.78 1.63 11.97
CA SER A 114 6.82 0.73 11.34
C SER A 114 5.58 0.52 12.22
N LEU A 115 5.72 0.50 13.55
CA LEU A 115 4.58 0.45 14.47
C LEU A 115 3.72 1.71 14.40
N TRP A 116 4.33 2.90 14.28
CA TRP A 116 3.57 4.12 14.02
C TRP A 116 2.89 4.08 12.66
N LEU A 117 3.57 3.60 11.62
CA LEU A 117 2.97 3.44 10.29
C LEU A 117 1.79 2.46 10.32
N LEU A 118 1.92 1.35 11.06
CA LEU A 118 0.85 0.38 11.27
C LEU A 118 -0.33 1.00 12.03
N ALA A 119 -0.07 1.77 13.10
CA ALA A 119 -1.12 2.48 13.83
C ALA A 119 -1.86 3.49 12.94
N PHE A 120 -1.13 4.25 12.12
CA PHE A 120 -1.75 5.14 11.14
C PHE A 120 -2.52 4.37 10.06
N GLY A 121 -2.03 3.21 9.62
CA GLY A 121 -2.74 2.34 8.70
C GLY A 121 -4.04 1.81 9.29
N LEU A 122 -4.05 1.39 10.56
CA LEU A 122 -5.27 0.96 11.25
C LEU A 122 -6.30 2.09 11.41
N LEU A 123 -5.84 3.28 11.76
CA LEU A 123 -6.71 4.46 11.82
C LEU A 123 -7.24 4.82 10.44
N HIS A 124 -6.38 4.78 9.42
CA HIS A 124 -6.75 5.07 8.04
C HIS A 124 -7.77 4.04 7.51
N TYR A 125 -7.55 2.76 7.78
CA TYR A 125 -8.46 1.67 7.46
C TYR A 125 -9.87 1.88 8.04
N GLY A 126 -9.95 2.12 9.36
CA GLY A 126 -11.25 2.29 10.02
C GLY A 126 -11.94 3.63 9.73
N LEU A 127 -11.18 4.72 9.56
CA LEU A 127 -11.74 6.07 9.45
C LEU A 127 -11.90 6.54 8.01
N LEU A 128 -11.03 6.13 7.08
CA LEU A 128 -10.95 6.74 5.76
C LEU A 128 -11.31 5.74 4.66
N TRP A 129 -10.62 4.60 4.60
CA TRP A 129 -10.72 3.66 3.48
C TRP A 129 -10.18 2.28 3.81
N ASP A 130 -10.97 1.27 3.47
CA ASP A 130 -10.77 -0.16 3.65
C ASP A 130 -9.61 -0.75 2.84
N GLY A 131 -9.18 -0.13 1.73
CA GLY A 131 -8.01 -0.60 0.94
C GLY A 131 -6.62 -0.26 1.50
N ASP A 132 -6.46 -0.13 2.82
CA ASP A 132 -5.30 0.52 3.44
C ASP A 132 -3.92 -0.07 3.04
N ILE A 133 -3.17 0.75 2.30
CA ILE A 133 -1.82 0.39 1.82
C ILE A 133 -0.74 0.60 2.89
N LEU A 134 -1.00 1.43 3.92
CA LEU A 134 -0.02 1.77 4.97
C LEU A 134 0.27 0.55 5.85
N MET A 135 -0.77 -0.16 6.27
CA MET A 135 -0.72 -1.39 7.02
C MET A 135 0.03 -2.46 6.22
N LEU A 136 -0.31 -2.63 4.93
CA LEU A 136 0.39 -3.56 4.05
C LEU A 136 1.89 -3.25 3.99
N TYR A 137 2.29 -1.99 3.81
CA TYR A 137 3.70 -1.61 3.80
C TYR A 137 4.37 -1.74 5.16
N ALA A 138 3.68 -1.46 6.27
CA ALA A 138 4.22 -1.59 7.61
C ALA A 138 4.57 -3.06 7.92
N LEU A 139 3.63 -3.97 7.67
CA LEU A 139 3.80 -5.42 7.88
C LEU A 139 4.83 -6.00 6.91
N SER A 140 4.70 -5.71 5.61
CA SER A 140 5.67 -6.16 4.60
C SER A 140 7.08 -5.65 4.90
N GLY A 141 7.19 -4.37 5.29
CA GLY A 141 8.46 -3.76 5.67
C GLY A 141 9.08 -4.41 6.90
N MET A 142 8.28 -4.73 7.92
CA MET A 142 8.73 -5.48 9.10
C MET A 142 9.18 -6.90 8.75
N ALA A 143 8.49 -7.59 7.84
CA ALA A 143 8.88 -8.92 7.38
C ALA A 143 10.22 -8.88 6.61
N VAL A 144 10.32 -8.01 5.60
CA VAL A 144 11.50 -7.91 4.72
C VAL A 144 12.71 -7.30 5.45
N TYR A 145 12.51 -6.53 6.51
CA TYR A 145 13.58 -5.95 7.31
C TYR A 145 14.61 -6.99 7.82
N TRP A 146 14.15 -8.20 8.12
CA TRP A 146 15.02 -9.29 8.58
C TRP A 146 15.87 -9.90 7.47
N LEU A 147 15.49 -9.66 6.21
CA LEU A 147 16.23 -10.11 5.02
C LEU A 147 17.21 -9.05 4.50
N ARG A 148 17.29 -7.87 5.12
CA ARG A 148 18.10 -6.73 4.63
C ARG A 148 19.60 -7.01 4.44
N ASN A 149 20.14 -7.99 5.17
CA ASN A 149 21.55 -8.38 5.12
C ASN A 149 21.83 -9.51 4.12
N ARG A 150 20.80 -9.98 3.39
CA ARG A 150 20.95 -10.99 2.34
C ARG A 150 21.49 -10.35 1.06
N SER A 151 22.06 -11.16 0.17
CA SER A 151 22.59 -10.68 -1.10
C SER A 151 21.47 -10.13 -2.00
N ALA A 152 21.81 -9.17 -2.86
CA ALA A 152 20.85 -8.62 -3.82
C ALA A 152 20.26 -9.70 -4.75
N ALA A 153 21.09 -10.68 -5.14
CA ALA A 153 20.64 -11.82 -5.93
C ALA A 153 19.59 -12.67 -5.19
N PHE A 154 19.81 -12.95 -3.90
CA PHE A 154 18.83 -13.67 -3.09
C PHE A 154 17.50 -12.90 -3.00
N LEU A 155 17.55 -11.59 -2.74
CA LEU A 155 16.34 -10.76 -2.64
C LEU A 155 15.58 -10.70 -3.98
N ALA A 156 16.30 -10.59 -5.11
CA ALA A 156 15.70 -10.59 -6.44
C ALA A 156 15.05 -11.94 -6.77
N MET A 157 15.73 -13.05 -6.49
CA MET A 157 15.21 -14.40 -6.70
C MET A 157 14.00 -14.69 -5.80
N ALA A 158 14.04 -14.28 -4.53
CA ALA A 158 12.91 -14.44 -3.62
C ALA A 158 11.69 -13.65 -4.10
N GLY A 159 11.89 -12.40 -4.54
CA GLY A 159 10.81 -11.59 -5.13
C GLY A 159 10.24 -12.22 -6.40
N LEU A 160 11.10 -12.71 -7.31
CA LEU A 160 10.66 -13.39 -8.53
C LEU A 160 9.91 -14.69 -8.22
N ALA A 161 10.38 -15.46 -7.24
CA ALA A 161 9.70 -16.67 -6.78
C ALA A 161 8.31 -16.36 -6.21
N MET A 162 8.17 -15.30 -5.40
CA MET A 162 6.86 -14.88 -4.88
C MET A 162 5.91 -14.48 -6.00
N ILE A 163 6.38 -13.73 -7.00
CA ILE A 163 5.59 -13.37 -8.19
C ILE A 163 5.17 -14.62 -8.96
N ALA A 164 6.10 -15.56 -9.17
CA ALA A 164 5.82 -16.81 -9.88
C ALA A 164 4.80 -17.68 -9.12
N ILE A 165 4.94 -17.80 -7.80
CA ILE A 165 3.97 -18.52 -6.95
C ILE A 165 2.59 -17.88 -7.07
N HIS A 166 2.50 -16.56 -6.94
CA HIS A 166 1.23 -15.84 -7.08
C HIS A 166 0.59 -16.04 -8.46
N ALA A 167 1.39 -15.96 -9.53
CA ALA A 167 0.92 -16.22 -10.89
C ALA A 167 0.40 -17.66 -11.05
N VAL A 168 1.12 -18.65 -10.52
CA VAL A 168 0.70 -20.06 -10.54
C VAL A 168 -0.60 -20.25 -9.75
N LEU A 169 -0.74 -19.62 -8.58
CA LEU A 169 -1.97 -19.70 -7.79
C LEU A 169 -3.17 -19.15 -8.57
N ILE A 170 -3.06 -17.97 -9.17
CA ILE A 170 -4.13 -17.38 -10.00
C ILE A 170 -4.46 -18.27 -11.20
N MET A 171 -3.43 -18.74 -11.92
CA MET A 171 -3.64 -19.62 -13.08
C MET A 171 -4.31 -20.93 -12.66
N SER A 172 -3.91 -21.50 -11.53
CA SER A 172 -4.49 -22.74 -11.01
C SER A 172 -5.97 -22.55 -10.61
N ALA A 173 -6.32 -21.41 -10.03
CA ALA A 173 -7.71 -21.07 -9.71
C ALA A 173 -8.56 -20.95 -10.99
N GLY A 174 -8.04 -20.30 -12.03
CA GLY A 174 -8.71 -20.21 -13.33
C GLY A 174 -8.91 -21.57 -14.01
N LEU A 175 -7.90 -22.44 -13.96
CA LEU A 175 -7.98 -23.81 -14.48
C LEU A 175 -8.91 -24.72 -13.67
N ALA A 176 -9.07 -24.44 -12.38
CA ALA A 176 -9.97 -25.19 -11.49
C ALA A 176 -11.44 -24.80 -11.67
N MET A 177 -11.75 -23.63 -12.23
CA MET A 177 -13.12 -23.10 -12.36
C MET A 177 -14.12 -24.08 -13.00
N PRO A 178 -13.80 -24.82 -14.08
CA PRO A 178 -14.73 -25.79 -14.68
C PRO A 178 -15.06 -26.99 -13.77
N PHE A 179 -14.27 -27.21 -12.72
CA PHE A 179 -14.43 -28.32 -11.77
C PHE A 179 -15.04 -27.87 -10.44
N MET A 180 -15.31 -26.57 -10.27
CA MET A 180 -15.94 -26.03 -9.07
C MET A 180 -17.45 -26.28 -9.08
N PRO A 181 -18.08 -26.44 -7.89
CA PRO A 181 -19.54 -26.46 -7.79
C PRO A 181 -20.17 -25.20 -8.41
N GLU A 182 -21.31 -25.36 -9.08
CA GLU A 182 -22.03 -24.23 -9.72
C GLU A 182 -22.33 -23.10 -8.72
N SER A 183 -22.62 -23.43 -7.46
CA SER A 183 -22.85 -22.45 -6.40
C SER A 183 -21.61 -21.59 -6.08
N GLU A 184 -20.41 -22.14 -6.20
CA GLU A 184 -19.16 -21.40 -5.98
C GLU A 184 -18.83 -20.52 -7.17
N VAL A 185 -19.02 -21.04 -8.39
CA VAL A 185 -18.87 -20.27 -9.62
C VAL A 185 -19.86 -19.10 -9.65
N ALA A 186 -21.12 -19.33 -9.29
CA ALA A 186 -22.15 -18.30 -9.19
C ALA A 186 -21.79 -17.22 -8.15
N ALA A 187 -21.23 -17.61 -7.00
CA ALA A 187 -20.75 -16.66 -6.00
C ALA A 187 -19.60 -15.81 -6.54
N MET A 188 -18.62 -16.41 -7.23
CA MET A 188 -17.52 -15.67 -7.84
C MET A 188 -17.99 -14.68 -8.91
N TYR A 189 -19.01 -15.06 -9.70
CA TYR A 189 -19.65 -14.13 -10.64
C TYR A 189 -20.39 -12.99 -9.92
N ALA A 190 -21.05 -13.26 -8.81
CA ALA A 190 -21.71 -12.23 -8.00
C ALA A 190 -20.70 -11.23 -7.40
N ASP A 191 -19.50 -11.67 -7.05
CA ASP A 191 -18.42 -10.79 -6.60
C ASP A 191 -17.85 -9.93 -7.75
N TYR A 192 -17.83 -10.44 -8.98
CA TYR A 192 -17.32 -9.73 -10.16
C TYR A 192 -18.35 -8.76 -10.78
N ALA A 193 -19.62 -9.14 -10.78
CA ALA A 193 -20.74 -8.40 -11.34
C ALA A 193 -21.94 -8.47 -10.37
N PRO A 194 -21.89 -7.70 -9.26
CA PRO A 194 -22.92 -7.76 -8.24
C PRO A 194 -24.28 -7.33 -8.77
N PRO A 195 -25.38 -7.88 -8.22
CA PRO A 195 -26.73 -7.42 -8.51
C PRO A 195 -26.92 -5.91 -8.28
N THR A 196 -27.79 -5.29 -9.06
CA THR A 196 -28.00 -3.83 -9.04
C THR A 196 -28.47 -3.31 -7.68
N ASP A 197 -29.23 -4.09 -6.93
CA ASP A 197 -29.64 -3.78 -5.56
C ASP A 197 -28.45 -3.70 -4.59
N VAL A 198 -27.47 -4.59 -4.73
CA VAL A 198 -26.22 -4.55 -3.94
C VAL A 198 -25.41 -3.29 -4.28
N ILE A 199 -25.28 -2.97 -5.57
CA ILE A 199 -24.58 -1.75 -6.03
C ILE A 199 -25.28 -0.50 -5.48
N ASN A 200 -26.61 -0.43 -5.57
CA ASN A 200 -27.38 0.70 -5.07
C ASN A 200 -27.29 0.84 -3.54
N ALA A 201 -27.24 -0.29 -2.82
CA ALA A 201 -27.04 -0.28 -1.37
C ALA A 201 -25.66 0.26 -0.97
N ASP A 202 -24.59 -0.12 -1.68
CA ASP A 202 -23.24 0.45 -1.48
C ASP A 202 -23.22 1.95 -1.77
N ILE A 203 -23.82 2.39 -2.89
CA ILE A 203 -23.93 3.81 -3.24
C ILE A 203 -24.67 4.59 -2.15
N ALA A 204 -25.81 4.06 -1.68
CA ALA A 204 -26.59 4.69 -0.61
C ALA A 204 -25.75 4.80 0.68
N LEU A 205 -25.06 3.73 1.08
CA LEU A 205 -24.16 3.73 2.23
C LEU A 205 -23.05 4.80 2.10
N ARG A 206 -22.47 4.98 0.91
CA ARG A 206 -21.43 6.00 0.66
C ARG A 206 -21.97 7.43 0.73
N GLN A 207 -23.27 7.63 0.54
CA GLN A 207 -23.95 8.93 0.66
C GLN A 207 -24.46 9.21 2.08
N GLU A 208 -24.46 8.22 2.97
CA GLU A 208 -24.82 8.40 4.38
C GLU A 208 -23.83 9.31 5.12
N PRO A 209 -24.22 9.90 6.27
CA PRO A 209 -23.31 10.64 7.12
C PRO A 209 -22.06 9.83 7.46
N TYR A 210 -20.93 10.52 7.53
CA TYR A 210 -19.62 9.91 7.79
C TYR A 210 -19.60 8.97 9.01
N THR A 211 -20.36 9.28 10.07
CA THR A 211 -20.46 8.44 11.27
C THR A 211 -21.08 7.06 10.98
N VAL A 212 -22.04 6.99 10.08
CA VAL A 212 -22.67 5.73 9.63
C VAL A 212 -21.67 4.91 8.84
N GLN A 213 -20.96 5.54 7.90
CA GLN A 213 -19.92 4.89 7.11
C GLN A 213 -18.79 4.33 7.98
N VAL A 214 -18.31 5.10 8.95
CA VAL A 214 -17.29 4.66 9.91
C VAL A 214 -17.80 3.47 10.72
N ARG A 215 -19.03 3.54 11.25
CA ARG A 215 -19.62 2.42 12.00
C ARG A 215 -19.71 1.16 11.14
N HIS A 216 -20.07 1.30 9.88
CA HIS A 216 -20.11 0.18 8.93
C HIS A 216 -18.71 -0.44 8.75
N ARG A 217 -17.68 0.37 8.46
CA ARG A 217 -16.29 -0.13 8.31
C ARG A 217 -15.79 -0.86 9.55
N PHE A 218 -16.02 -0.32 10.74
CA PHE A 218 -15.63 -1.01 11.98
C PHE A 218 -16.40 -2.31 12.24
N ALA A 219 -17.63 -2.43 11.76
CA ALA A 219 -18.40 -3.67 11.86
C ALA A 219 -17.90 -4.74 10.87
N ALA A 220 -17.50 -4.33 9.66
CA ALA A 220 -16.97 -5.22 8.62
C ALA A 220 -15.49 -5.61 8.85
N ALA A 221 -14.74 -4.79 9.59
CA ALA A 221 -13.30 -4.94 9.82
C ALA A 221 -12.82 -6.35 10.24
N PRO A 222 -13.49 -7.09 11.14
CA PRO A 222 -13.04 -8.42 11.53
C PRO A 222 -13.09 -9.44 10.39
N GLU A 223 -14.12 -9.37 9.55
CA GLU A 223 -14.31 -10.26 8.41
C GLU A 223 -13.30 -9.94 7.32
N GLU A 224 -13.16 -8.66 6.97
CA GLU A 224 -12.18 -8.21 6.00
C GLU A 224 -10.74 -8.51 6.44
N ALA A 225 -10.42 -8.34 7.73
CA ALA A 225 -9.11 -8.73 8.26
C ALA A 225 -8.88 -10.25 8.20
N ALA A 226 -9.91 -11.07 8.44
CA ALA A 226 -9.82 -12.52 8.31
C ALA A 226 -9.58 -12.95 6.86
N ILE A 227 -10.24 -12.29 5.90
CA ILE A 227 -10.02 -12.52 4.46
C ILE A 227 -8.60 -12.08 4.08
N LEU A 228 -8.20 -10.86 4.43
CA LEU A 228 -6.93 -10.26 4.02
C LEU A 228 -5.70 -10.97 4.61
N PHE A 229 -5.76 -11.40 5.87
CA PHE A 229 -4.59 -11.95 6.58
C PHE A 229 -4.60 -13.46 6.77
N LEU A 230 -5.77 -14.08 6.83
CA LEU A 230 -5.90 -15.51 7.10
C LEU A 230 -6.45 -16.29 5.91
N GLY A 231 -6.93 -15.60 4.86
CA GLY A 231 -7.60 -16.23 3.73
C GLY A 231 -8.86 -16.99 4.15
N ILE A 232 -9.43 -16.66 5.31
CA ILE A 232 -10.62 -17.33 5.83
C ILE A 232 -11.84 -16.58 5.31
N ILE A 233 -12.53 -17.19 4.36
CA ILE A 233 -13.86 -16.74 3.94
C ILE A 233 -14.84 -17.24 5.01
N THR A 234 -15.08 -16.45 6.06
CA THR A 234 -16.17 -16.73 6.99
C THR A 234 -17.47 -16.21 6.41
N ARG A 235 -18.23 -17.05 5.70
CA ARG A 235 -19.61 -16.71 5.32
C ARG A 235 -20.49 -16.81 6.58
N THR A 236 -21.04 -15.68 7.04
CA THR A 236 -22.22 -15.66 7.93
C THR A 236 -23.39 -15.03 7.23
#